data_AF-A0A099KRY2-F1
#
_entry.id   AF-A0A099KRY2-F1
#
_cell.length_a   1.000
_cell.length_b   1.000
_cell.length_c   1.000
_cell.angle_alpha   90.00
_cell.angle_beta   90.00
_cell.angle_gamma   90.00
#
_symmetry.space_group_name_H-M   'P 1'
#
loop_
_entity.id
_entity.type
_entity.pdbx_description
1 polymer ?
#
loop_
_entity_poly.entity_id
_entity_poly.type
_entity_poly.pdbx_seq_one_letter_code
_entity_poly.pdbx_strand_id
1 'polypeptide(L)' 'MKQPAIYIISNVHNTVLYIGVTSNLVQRIYQHKEKLIGSFSAKYNLTKLVYFELFNDMENAI' A
#
# COMPACT_ATOMS: atom_id res chain seq x y z
N MET A 1 2.24 17.36 1.87
CA MET A 1 1.12 17.14 2.81
C MET A 1 0.93 15.64 3.00
N LYS A 2 0.65 15.20 4.21
CA LYS A 2 0.21 13.82 4.48
C LYS A 2 -1.30 13.76 4.25
N GLN A 3 -1.76 12.81 3.46
CA GLN A 3 -3.17 12.59 3.18
C GLN A 3 -3.49 11.11 3.41
N PRO A 4 -4.48 10.80 4.26
CA PRO A 4 -4.94 9.44 4.48
C PRO A 4 -5.38 8.79 3.17
N ALA A 5 -5.02 7.52 3.01
CA ALA A 5 -5.30 6.76 1.81
C ALA A 5 -5.46 5.27 2.13
N ILE A 6 -6.46 4.66 1.50
CA ILE A 6 -6.52 3.21 1.33
C ILE A 6 -5.75 2.88 0.05
N TYR A 7 -5.05 1.75 0.04
CA TYR A 7 -4.37 1.26 -1.15
C TYR A 7 -4.44 -0.25 -1.28
N ILE A 8 -4.38 -0.72 -2.52
CA ILE A 8 -4.27 -2.14 -2.86
C ILE A 8 -2.98 -2.33 -3.65
N ILE A 9 -2.11 -3.22 -3.17
CA ILE A 9 -0.92 -3.68 -3.90
C ILE A 9 -1.06 -5.15 -4.26
N SER A 10 -0.36 -5.54 -5.32
CA SER A 10 -0.30 -6.92 -5.79
C SER A 10 1.08 -7.31 -6.31
N ASN A 11 1.26 -8.59 -6.61
CA ASN A 11 2.40 -9.08 -7.37
C ASN A 11 2.22 -8.79 -8.87
N VAL A 12 3.27 -9.05 -9.67
CA VAL A 12 3.27 -8.76 -11.12
C VAL A 12 2.10 -9.42 -11.87
N HIS A 13 1.64 -10.59 -11.40
CA HIS A 13 0.56 -11.36 -12.01
C HIS A 13 -0.83 -11.06 -11.43
N ASN A 14 -0.96 -10.09 -10.52
CA ASN A 14 -2.22 -9.74 -9.86
C ASN A 14 -2.93 -10.90 -9.12
N THR A 15 -2.19 -11.92 -8.66
CA THR A 15 -2.79 -13.13 -8.03
C THR A 15 -2.91 -13.03 -6.51
N VAL A 16 -2.14 -12.14 -5.87
CA VAL A 16 -2.19 -11.93 -4.41
C VAL A 16 -2.44 -10.46 -4.15
N LEU A 17 -3.49 -10.15 -3.40
CA LEU A 17 -3.83 -8.77 -3.04
C LEU A 17 -3.47 -8.49 -1.58
N TYR A 18 -3.06 -7.26 -1.32
CA TYR A 18 -2.91 -6.73 0.02
C TYR A 18 -3.52 -5.34 0.07
N ILE A 19 -4.39 -5.12 1.07
CA ILE A 19 -5.04 -3.84 1.34
C ILE A 19 -4.37 -3.23 2.56
N GLY A 20 -4.10 -1.93 2.51
CA GLY A 20 -3.58 -1.20 3.66
C GLY A 20 -4.02 0.25 3.68
N VAL A 21 -3.79 0.89 4.82
CA VAL A 21 -4.08 2.31 5.06
C VAL A 21 -2.79 3.03 5.40
N THR A 22 -2.65 4.29 4.98
CA THR A 22 -1.50 5.14 5.33
C THR A 22 -1.83 6.61 5.19
N SER A 23 -1.16 7.47 5.96
CA SER A 23 -1.19 8.92 5.75
C SER A 23 -0.14 9.42 4.73
N ASN A 24 0.70 8.53 4.21
CA ASN A 24 1.71 8.84 3.20
C ASN A 24 1.85 7.70 2.18
N LEU A 25 1.02 7.74 1.14
CA LEU A 25 0.96 6.71 0.11
C LEU A 25 2.31 6.51 -0.59
N VAL A 26 2.95 7.59 -1.05
CA VAL A 26 4.22 7.50 -1.81
C VAL A 26 5.31 6.81 -0.99
N GLN A 27 5.49 7.23 0.28
CA GLN A 27 6.47 6.62 1.16
C GLN A 27 6.15 5.14 1.44
N ARG A 28 4.87 4.81 1.62
CA ARG A 28 4.45 3.43 1.90
C ARG A 28 4.67 2.50 0.71
N ILE A 29 4.38 2.97 -0.50
CA ILE A 29 4.64 2.21 -1.72
C ILE A 29 6.13 2.02 -1.95
N TYR A 30 6.95 3.04 -1.67
CA TYR A 30 8.41 2.90 -1.70
C TYR A 30 8.90 1.82 -0.71
N GLN A 31 8.40 1.82 0.53
CA GLN A 31 8.75 0.78 1.52
C GLN A 31 8.41 -0.64 1.05
N HIS A 32 7.26 -0.83 0.39
CA HIS A 32 6.88 -2.13 -0.18
C HIS A 32 7.76 -2.53 -1.37
N LYS A 33 8.07 -1.59 -2.26
CA LYS A 33 8.97 -1.82 -3.42
C LYS A 33 10.37 -2.24 -2.99
N GLU A 34 10.94 -1.52 -2.02
CA GLU A 34 12.28 -1.78 -1.49
C GLU A 34 12.31 -2.88 -0.42
N LYS A 35 11.14 -3.44 -0.05
CA LYS A 35 10.99 -4.50 0.96
C LYS A 35 11.65 -4.16 2.29
N LEU A 36 11.58 -2.89 2.70
CA LEU A 36 12.24 -2.37 3.90
C LEU A 36 11.71 -2.99 5.20
N ILE A 37 10.53 -3.62 5.15
CA ILE A 37 9.90 -4.29 6.28
C ILE A 37 9.64 -5.75 5.90
N GLY A 38 10.22 -6.68 6.66
CA GLY A 38 9.92 -8.11 6.59
C GLY A 38 8.46 -8.38 6.92
N SER A 39 7.61 -8.41 5.89
CA SER A 39 6.16 -8.45 6.00
C SER A 39 5.57 -9.38 4.94
N PHE A 40 4.26 -9.64 5.04
CA PHE A 40 3.54 -10.43 4.04
C PHE A 40 3.77 -9.91 2.61
N SER A 41 3.68 -8.60 2.39
CA SER A 41 3.91 -8.01 1.07
C SER A 41 5.33 -8.25 0.56
N ALA A 42 6.34 -8.19 1.43
CA ALA A 42 7.72 -8.50 1.05
C ALA A 42 7.90 -9.98 0.68
N LYS A 43 7.29 -10.90 1.45
CA LYS A 43 7.35 -12.35 1.21
C LYS A 43 6.75 -12.74 -0.16
N TYR A 44 5.66 -12.09 -0.56
CA TYR A 44 4.95 -12.40 -1.81
C TYR A 44 5.28 -11.46 -2.98
N ASN A 45 6.30 -10.60 -2.84
CA ASN A 45 6.69 -9.61 -3.85
C ASN A 45 5.53 -8.70 -4.29
N LEU A 46 4.74 -8.21 -3.34
CA LEU A 46 3.64 -7.29 -3.62
C LEU A 46 4.19 -5.86 -3.74
N THR A 47 4.50 -5.45 -4.96
CA THR A 47 5.16 -4.16 -5.24
C THR A 47 4.40 -3.29 -6.24
N LYS A 48 3.37 -3.84 -6.88
CA LYS A 48 2.55 -3.16 -7.88
C LYS A 48 1.35 -2.50 -7.21
N LEU A 49 1.30 -1.17 -7.21
CA LEU A 49 0.10 -0.42 -6.81
C LEU A 49 -0.97 -0.60 -7.89
N VAL A 50 -2.12 -1.16 -7.51
CA VAL A 50 -3.23 -1.42 -8.45
C VAL A 50 -4.46 -0.57 -8.16
N TYR A 51 -4.60 -0.05 -6.94
CA TYR A 51 -5.66 0.88 -6.56
C TYR A 51 -5.20 1.77 -5.40
N PHE A 52 -5.69 3.00 -5.35
CA PHE A 52 -5.66 3.81 -4.15
C PHE A 52 -6.83 4.79 -4.14
N GLU A 53 -7.22 5.20 -2.95
CA GLU A 53 -8.24 6.22 -2.72
C GLU A 53 -7.77 7.13 -1.60
N LEU A 54 -7.95 8.44 -1.78
CA LEU A 54 -7.54 9.46 -0.82
C LEU A 54 -8.74 9.91 0.00
N PHE A 55 -8.52 10.14 1.28
CA PHE A 55 -9.52 10.57 2.24
C PHE A 55 -9.11 11.89 2.90
N ASN A 56 -10.09 12.57 3.48
CA ASN A 56 -9.86 13.84 4.20
C ASN A 56 -9.29 13.60 5.61
N ASP A 57 -9.66 12.49 6.23
CA ASP A 57 -9.24 12.07 7.56
C ASP A 57 -8.98 10.56 7.60
N MET A 58 -8.33 10.11 8.67
CA MET A 58 -7.92 8.72 8.82
C MET A 58 -9.09 7.80 9.20
N GLU A 59 -10.13 8.35 9.84
CA GLU A 59 -11.29 7.57 10.29
C GLU A 59 -12.09 7.08 9.09
N ASN A 60 -12.30 7.93 8.09
CA ASN A 60 -12.93 7.54 6.83
C ASN A 60 -12.08 6.59 5.97
N ALA A 61 -10.78 6.45 6.29
CA ALA A 61 -9.86 5.59 5.54
C ALA A 61 -9.66 4.20 6.16
N ILE A 62 -10.21 3.91 7.34
CA ILE A 62 -10.05 2.63 8.07
C ILE A 62 -11.30 1.79 7.93
#